data_AF-A0A7X8ZR47-F1
#
_entry.id   AF-A0A7X8ZR47-F1
#
_cell.length_a   1.000
_cell.length_b   1.000
_cell.length_c   1.000
_cell.angle_alpha   90.00
_cell.angle_beta   90.00
_cell.angle_gamma   90.00
#
_symmetry.space_group_name_H-M   'P 1'
#
loop_
_entity.id
_entity.type
_entity.pdbx_description
1 polymer ?
#
loop_
_entity_poly.entity_id
_entity_poly.type
_entity_poly.pdbx_seq_one_letter_code
_entity_poly.pdbx_strand_id
1 'polypeptide(L)'
;GTGEDTYLGKVVEKYGGEYNDEIKKLVYPHCEIELTAIEDFAEKGKIDSRFADLAEIMSRSNQIWNAEAEQYVLKHFAIAE
;
A
#
# COMPACT_ATOMS: atom_id res chain seq x y z
N GLY A 1 -10.28 -19.03 -13.07
CA GLY A 1 -9.36 -18.24 -13.89
C GLY A 1 -7.97 -18.55 -13.41
N THR A 2 -7.01 -18.72 -14.31
CA THR A 2 -5.60 -18.83 -13.93
C THR A 2 -5.23 -17.56 -13.17
N GLY A 3 -4.43 -17.66 -12.11
CA GLY A 3 -4.09 -16.55 -11.22
C GLY A 3 -3.33 -15.39 -11.90
N GLU A 4 -2.99 -15.54 -13.17
CA GLU A 4 -2.26 -14.59 -14.02
C GLU A 4 -2.98 -13.25 -14.19
N ASP A 5 -4.32 -13.23 -14.29
CA ASP A 5 -5.08 -11.98 -14.43
C ASP A 5 -5.30 -11.21 -13.11
N THR A 6 -4.85 -11.77 -11.99
CA THR A 6 -5.00 -11.11 -10.68
C THR A 6 -3.92 -10.05 -10.48
N TYR A 7 -4.19 -9.05 -9.63
CA TYR A 7 -3.18 -8.07 -9.20
C TYR A 7 -1.90 -8.77 -8.70
N LEU A 8 -2.05 -9.90 -8.00
CA LEU A 8 -0.93 -10.69 -7.49
C LEU A 8 -0.15 -11.42 -8.60
N GLY A 9 -0.84 -11.94 -9.63
CA GLY A 9 -0.21 -12.52 -10.81
C GLY A 9 0.70 -11.51 -11.51
N LYS A 10 0.23 -10.26 -11.66
CA LYS A 10 1.00 -9.17 -12.25
C LYS A 10 2.19 -8.74 -11.39
N VAL A 11 2.06 -8.74 -10.06
CA VAL A 11 3.16 -8.43 -9.14
C VAL A 11 4.26 -9.50 -9.22
N VAL A 12 3.88 -10.78 -9.29
CA VAL A 12 4.82 -11.90 -9.44
C VAL A 12 5.60 -11.81 -10.75
N GLU A 13 4.93 -11.47 -11.86
CA GLU A 13 5.56 -11.24 -13.16
C GLU A 13 6.54 -10.04 -13.11
N LYS A 14 6.13 -8.93 -12.50
CA LYS A 14 6.89 -7.67 -12.50
C LYS A 14 8.14 -7.71 -11.60
N TYR A 15 8.04 -8.32 -10.43
CA TYR A 15 9.10 -8.24 -9.40
C TYR A 15 9.89 -9.54 -9.23
N GLY A 16 9.46 -10.64 -9.85
CA GLY A 16 10.08 -11.95 -9.70
C GLY A 16 9.78 -12.55 -8.32
N GLY A 17 8.99 -13.62 -8.30
CA GLY A 17 8.63 -14.35 -7.08
C GLY A 17 7.82 -15.60 -7.41
N GLU A 18 7.45 -16.38 -6.41
CA GLU A 18 6.44 -17.43 -6.57
C GLU A 18 5.12 -16.90 -6.02
N TYR A 19 4.02 -17.16 -6.72
CA TYR A 19 2.70 -16.93 -6.14
C TYR A 19 2.57 -17.81 -4.90
N ASN A 20 2.64 -17.18 -3.73
CA ASN A 20 2.35 -17.81 -2.46
C ASN A 20 1.07 -17.19 -1.89
N ASP A 21 0.13 -18.05 -1.50
CA ASP A 21 -1.16 -17.65 -0.92
C ASP A 21 -1.00 -16.93 0.44
N GLU A 22 0.24 -16.80 0.93
CA GLU A 22 0.62 -16.24 2.24
C GLU A 22 1.00 -14.74 2.23
N ILE A 23 0.75 -14.02 1.12
CA ILE A 23 0.92 -12.56 1.10
C ILE A 23 -0.05 -11.93 2.10
N LYS A 24 0.51 -11.37 3.18
CA LYS A 24 -0.25 -10.72 4.25
C LYS A 24 -0.79 -9.38 3.76
N LYS A 25 -2.12 -9.26 3.73
CA LYS A 25 -2.83 -8.00 3.51
C LYS A 25 -2.92 -7.28 4.85
N LEU A 26 -2.29 -6.11 4.95
CA LEU A 26 -2.42 -5.25 6.11
C LEU A 26 -3.68 -4.39 5.93
N VAL A 27 -4.66 -4.53 6.82
CA VAL A 27 -5.93 -3.80 6.78
C VAL A 27 -6.12 -3.08 8.12
N TYR A 28 -6.47 -1.79 8.07
CA TYR A 28 -6.70 -0.95 9.23
C TYR A 28 -8.20 -0.68 9.40
N PRO A 29 -8.93 -1.42 10.26
CA PRO A 29 -10.40 -1.40 10.30
C PRO A 29 -11.02 -0.04 10.61
N HIS A 30 -10.29 0.82 11.33
CA HIS A 30 -10.74 2.15 11.77
C HIS A 30 -10.07 3.29 10.99
N CYS A 31 -9.47 2.98 9.84
CA CYS A 31 -8.88 3.98 8.96
C CYS A 31 -9.63 4.01 7.63
N GLU A 32 -9.94 5.20 7.13
CA GLU A 32 -10.48 5.40 5.80
C GLU A 32 -9.34 5.52 4.79
N ILE A 33 -8.67 4.39 4.53
CA ILE A 33 -7.58 4.29 3.55
C ILE A 33 -7.97 3.28 2.46
N GLU A 34 -7.98 3.72 1.21
CA GLU A 34 -8.25 2.83 0.08
C GLU A 34 -7.09 1.86 -0.14
N LEU A 35 -7.40 0.60 -0.45
CA LEU A 35 -6.42 -0.44 -0.76
C LEU A 35 -5.66 -0.11 -2.05
N THR A 36 -4.61 0.69 -1.89
CA THR A 36 -3.82 1.30 -2.96
C THR A 36 -2.42 0.66 -2.94
N ALA A 37 -1.86 0.34 -4.10
CA ALA A 37 -0.49 -0.13 -4.18
C ALA A 37 0.48 0.97 -3.71
N ILE A 38 1.59 0.61 -3.05
CA ILE A 38 2.60 1.59 -2.62
C ILE A 38 3.15 2.37 -3.83
N GLU A 39 3.31 1.71 -4.99
CA GLU A 39 3.73 2.32 -6.25
C GLU A 39 2.74 3.38 -6.79
N ASP A 40 1.47 3.29 -6.41
CA ASP A 40 0.40 4.20 -6.85
C ASP A 40 0.18 5.37 -5.87
N PHE A 41 0.82 5.38 -4.70
CA PHE A 41 0.65 6.44 -3.70
C PHE A 41 1.02 7.83 -4.26
N ALA A 42 2.08 7.93 -5.07
CA ALA A 42 2.48 9.21 -5.65
C ALA A 42 1.44 9.75 -6.65
N GLU A 43 0.82 8.88 -7.45
CA GLU A 43 -0.24 9.27 -8.39
C GLU A 43 -1.49 9.71 -7.63
N LYS A 44 -1.87 8.92 -6.63
CA LYS A 44 -3.02 9.22 -5.77
C LYS A 44 -2.81 10.48 -4.92
N GLY A 45 -1.57 10.77 -4.60
CA GLY A 45 -1.10 11.99 -3.94
C GLY A 45 -1.51 13.28 -4.66
N LYS A 46 -1.77 13.22 -5.97
CA LYS A 46 -2.28 14.36 -6.74
C LYS A 46 -3.73 14.71 -6.42
N ILE A 47 -4.49 13.76 -5.87
CA ILE A 47 -5.91 13.90 -5.51
C ILE A 47 -6.05 14.07 -3.99
N ASP A 48 -5.33 13.25 -3.22
CA ASP A 48 -5.30 13.31 -1.76
C ASP A 48 -3.85 13.42 -1.27
N SER A 49 -3.49 14.59 -0.76
CA SER A 49 -2.13 14.91 -0.29
C SER A 49 -1.61 13.94 0.77
N ARG A 50 -2.48 13.25 1.52
CA ARG A 50 -2.04 12.25 2.51
C ARG A 50 -1.30 11.09 1.86
N PHE A 51 -1.66 10.73 0.62
CA PHE A 51 -0.93 9.71 -0.15
C PHE A 51 0.42 10.21 -0.67
N ALA A 52 0.56 11.52 -0.94
CA ALA A 52 1.85 12.09 -1.36
C ALA A 52 2.87 12.02 -0.21
N ASP A 53 2.46 12.41 1.00
CA ASP A 53 3.30 12.29 2.20
C ASP A 53 3.66 10.82 2.48
N LEU A 54 2.68 9.92 2.36
CA LEU A 54 2.92 8.49 2.54
C LEU A 54 3.88 7.91 1.49
N ALA A 55 3.82 8.39 0.24
CA ALA A 55 4.77 8.03 -0.81
C ALA A 55 6.20 8.48 -0.47
N GLU A 56 6.35 9.69 0.09
CA GLU A 56 7.65 10.19 0.55
C GLU A 56 8.22 9.29 1.66
N ILE A 57 7.42 8.95 2.67
CA ILE A 57 7.83 8.06 3.76
C ILE A 57 8.28 6.70 3.22
N MET A 58 7.52 6.13 2.28
CA MET A 58 7.84 4.84 1.67
C MET A 58 9.08 4.89 0.76
N SER A 59 9.36 6.03 0.12
CA SER A 59 10.56 6.20 -0.70
C SER A 59 11.86 6.06 0.11
N ARG A 60 11.85 6.47 1.40
CA ARG A 60 13.01 6.38 2.30
C ARG A 60 13.33 4.96 2.73
N SER A 61 12.38 4.04 2.61
CA SER A 61 12.48 2.65 3.05
C SER A 61 12.44 1.66 1.88
N ASN A 62 12.78 2.10 0.67
CA ASN A 62 12.77 1.26 -0.53
C ASN A 62 11.41 0.57 -0.75
N GLN A 63 10.32 1.31 -0.48
CA GLN A 63 8.92 0.86 -0.53
C GLN A 63 8.55 -0.28 0.42
N ILE A 64 9.39 -0.58 1.41
CA ILE A 64 9.08 -1.53 2.48
C ILE A 64 8.25 -0.82 3.55
N TRP A 65 7.08 -1.38 3.86
CA TRP A 65 6.23 -0.88 4.93
C TRP A 65 6.97 -0.91 6.27
N ASN A 66 6.96 0.22 6.99
CA ASN A 66 7.70 0.41 8.24
C ASN A 66 6.81 1.07 9.30
N ALA A 67 7.35 1.21 10.52
CA ALA A 67 6.62 1.82 11.64
C ALA A 67 6.24 3.29 11.41
N GLU A 68 7.03 4.05 10.63
CA GLU A 68 6.74 5.45 10.31
C GLU A 68 5.48 5.56 9.43
N ALA A 69 5.35 4.72 8.40
CA ALA A 69 4.16 4.67 7.56
C ALA A 69 2.93 4.24 8.34
N GLU A 70 3.05 3.24 9.22
CA GLU A 70 1.95 2.81 10.08
C GLU A 70 1.48 3.95 10.99
N GLN A 71 2.41 4.64 11.68
CA GLN A 71 2.05 5.78 12.52
C GLN A 71 1.40 6.91 11.73
N TYR A 72 1.89 7.18 10.52
CA TYR A 72 1.29 8.17 9.62
C TYR A 72 -0.15 7.78 9.26
N VAL A 73 -0.39 6.52 8.88
CA VAL A 73 -1.74 6.04 8.54
C VAL A 73 -2.70 6.22 9.71
N LEU A 74 -2.32 5.77 10.90
CA LEU A 74 -3.15 5.88 12.09
C LEU A 74 -3.43 7.33 12.49
N LYS A 75 -2.55 8.27 12.17
CA LYS A 75 -2.73 9.69 12.49
C LYS A 75 -3.58 10.43 11.46
N HIS A 76 -3.45 10.10 10.17
CA HIS A 76 -4.01 10.89 9.07
C HIS A 76 -5.21 10.25 8.38
N PHE A 77 -5.43 8.96 8.59
CA PHE A 77 -6.55 8.20 8.00
C PHE A 77 -7.51 7.64 9.05
N ALA A 78 -7.20 7.72 10.35
CA ALA A 78 -8.14 7.31 11.38
C ALA A 78 -9.44 8.13 11.30
N ILE A 79 -10.56 7.43 11.39
CA ILE A 79 -11.89 8.04 11.45
C ILE A 79 -12.16 8.40 12.91
N ALA A 80 -12.62 9.62 13.19
CA ALA A 80 -13.03 10.01 14.53
C ALA A 80 -14.33 9.28 14.91
N GLU A 81 -14.39 8.75 16.14
CA GLU A 81 -15.59 8.11 16.70
C GLU A 81 -16.75 9.09 16.94
#